data_AF-A0A378FU04-F1
#
_entry.id   AF-A0A378FU04-F1
#
_cell.length_a   1.000
_cell.length_b   1.000
_cell.length_c   1.000
_cell.angle_alpha   90.00
_cell.angle_beta   90.00
_cell.angle_gamma   90.00
#
_symmetry.space_group_name_H-M   'P 1'
#
loop_
_entity.id
_entity.type
_entity.pdbx_description
1 polymer ?
#
loop_
_entity_poly.entity_id
_entity_poly.type
_entity_poly.pdbx_seq_one_letter_code
_entity_poly.pdbx_strand_id
1 'polypeptide(L)'
;MLNMQQHPSAIARLRSQLAAGHIANVSDFWRDAESLNGPLVMPVEGAEDEREVTFLWRAWHSLQGVYLRLNRVTDKEHVAKGMMTPLPETDIWTLTLRLPASYCGSYSLVEIPLGTPAKMIAQAGGRFAALPGHADPLNKTPRISVRGSSQESVLTLDKAPAQPEWSGGSPTGQLLTSSRIIAGQSRRVQLYMPDVDVLQPLGLVVLPDGETWFDHLGVCAAIDVAINNGRIVP
;
A
#
# COMPACT_ATOMS: atom_id res chain seq x y z
N MET A 1 -9.63 12.23 6.67
CA MET A 1 -10.54 11.45 7.54
C MET A 1 -10.73 10.08 6.91
N LEU A 2 -10.16 9.03 7.51
CA LEU A 2 -10.28 7.66 6.98
C LEU A 2 -11.68 7.11 7.23
N ASN A 3 -12.21 6.46 6.22
CA ASN A 3 -13.59 6.03 6.07
C ASN A 3 -13.88 4.84 7.02
N MET A 4 -14.25 5.13 8.27
CA MET A 4 -14.57 4.14 9.31
C MET A 4 -16.02 3.64 9.27
N GLN A 5 -16.78 3.84 8.19
CA GLN A 5 -18.07 3.18 8.05
C GLN A 5 -17.88 1.75 7.55
N GLN A 6 -17.17 0.93 8.33
CA GLN A 6 -17.25 -0.52 8.13
C GLN A 6 -18.63 -0.98 8.60
N HIS A 7 -19.34 -1.68 7.73
CA HIS A 7 -20.67 -2.21 8.03
C HIS A 7 -20.56 -3.29 9.12
N PRO A 8 -20.97 -3.04 10.38
CA PRO A 8 -20.67 -3.95 11.50
C PRO A 8 -21.25 -5.36 11.28
N SER A 9 -22.38 -5.44 10.58
CA SER A 9 -23.00 -6.71 10.20
C SER A 9 -22.20 -7.49 9.16
N ALA A 10 -21.56 -6.81 8.20
CA ALA A 10 -20.73 -7.47 7.18
C ALA A 10 -19.45 -8.02 7.82
N ILE A 11 -18.81 -7.23 8.69
CA ILE A 11 -17.66 -7.68 9.49
C ILE A 11 -17.98 -8.94 10.29
N ALA A 12 -19.09 -8.93 11.02
CA ALA A 12 -19.48 -10.06 11.86
C ALA A 12 -19.70 -11.33 11.02
N ARG A 13 -20.36 -11.22 9.86
CA ARG A 13 -20.58 -12.33 8.93
C ARG A 13 -19.29 -12.85 8.31
N LEU A 14 -18.41 -11.97 7.84
CA LEU A 14 -17.12 -12.35 7.28
C LEU A 14 -16.26 -13.07 8.32
N ARG A 15 -16.14 -12.49 9.52
CA ARG A 15 -15.39 -13.09 10.63
C ARG A 15 -15.92 -14.47 10.98
N SER A 16 -17.24 -14.62 11.10
CA SER A 16 -17.85 -15.89 11.46
C SER A 16 -17.58 -16.97 10.41
N GLN A 17 -17.69 -16.64 9.12
CA GLN A 17 -17.47 -17.59 8.03
C GLN A 17 -15.98 -17.96 7.90
N LEU A 18 -15.08 -16.99 8.03
CA LEU A 18 -13.64 -17.21 8.03
C LEU A 18 -13.20 -18.09 9.21
N ALA A 19 -13.72 -17.84 10.42
CA ALA A 19 -13.42 -18.65 11.61
C ALA A 19 -13.97 -20.08 11.50
N ALA A 20 -15.12 -20.26 10.84
CA ALA A 20 -15.67 -21.59 10.58
C ALA A 20 -14.92 -22.35 9.48
N GLY A 21 -14.06 -21.67 8.69
CA GLY A 21 -13.38 -22.26 7.53
C GLY A 21 -14.32 -22.67 6.40
N HIS A 22 -15.57 -22.18 6.42
CA HIS A 22 -16.61 -22.55 5.47
C HIS A 22 -17.41 -21.32 5.04
N ILE A 23 -17.52 -21.12 3.73
CA ILE A 23 -18.26 -20.02 3.12
C ILE A 23 -19.57 -20.57 2.58
N ALA A 24 -20.68 -20.27 3.26
CA ALA A 24 -21.99 -20.81 2.92
C ALA A 24 -22.52 -20.27 1.58
N ASN A 25 -22.24 -19.01 1.28
CA ASN A 25 -22.56 -18.38 0.00
C ASN A 25 -21.43 -17.45 -0.43
N VAL A 26 -20.68 -17.87 -1.46
CA VAL A 26 -19.53 -17.12 -2.00
C VAL A 26 -19.93 -15.76 -2.54
N SER A 27 -21.12 -15.63 -3.15
CA SER A 27 -21.60 -14.34 -3.68
C SER A 27 -21.92 -13.33 -2.58
N ASP A 28 -22.56 -13.78 -1.49
CA ASP A 28 -22.86 -12.91 -0.36
C ASP A 28 -21.59 -12.55 0.42
N PHE A 29 -20.64 -13.50 0.54
CA PHE A 29 -19.33 -13.26 1.12
C PHE A 29 -18.57 -12.16 0.37
N TRP A 30 -18.49 -12.24 -0.96
CA TRP A 30 -17.81 -11.22 -1.75
C TRP A 30 -18.52 -9.86 -1.69
N ARG A 31 -19.86 -9.84 -1.63
CA ARG A 31 -20.61 -8.59 -1.41
C ARG A 31 -20.26 -7.94 -0.07
N ASP A 32 -20.16 -8.74 0.99
CA ASP A 32 -19.75 -8.25 2.30
C ASP A 32 -18.30 -7.75 2.28
N ALA A 33 -17.38 -8.49 1.66
CA ALA A 33 -15.96 -8.11 1.57
C ALA A 33 -15.75 -6.82 0.77
N GLU A 34 -16.44 -6.68 -0.37
CA GLU A 34 -16.39 -5.46 -1.20
C GLU A 34 -16.92 -4.23 -0.46
N SER A 35 -17.88 -4.41 0.47
CA SER A 35 -18.42 -3.32 1.28
C SER A 35 -17.42 -2.72 2.28
N LEU A 36 -16.34 -3.44 2.62
CA LEU A 36 -15.33 -2.96 3.59
C LEU A 36 -14.35 -1.95 3.00
N ASN A 37 -14.25 -1.86 1.66
CA ASN A 37 -13.29 -1.01 0.94
C ASN A 37 -11.80 -1.27 1.29
N GLY A 38 -11.46 -2.48 1.72
CA GLY A 38 -10.10 -2.91 2.05
C GLY A 38 -10.07 -4.23 2.82
N PRO A 39 -8.90 -4.62 3.36
CA PRO A 39 -8.76 -5.79 4.22
C PRO A 39 -9.69 -5.72 5.44
N LEU A 40 -10.09 -6.88 5.95
CA LEU A 40 -10.85 -6.96 7.19
C LEU A 40 -9.91 -6.67 8.37
N VAL A 41 -10.22 -5.65 9.17
CA VAL A 41 -9.41 -5.22 10.33
C VAL A 41 -10.20 -5.43 11.60
N MET A 42 -9.61 -6.13 12.57
CA MET A 42 -10.19 -6.41 13.87
C MET A 42 -9.26 -5.98 15.00
N PRO A 43 -9.79 -5.47 16.13
CA PRO A 43 -9.00 -5.30 17.34
C PRO A 43 -8.57 -6.66 17.91
N VAL A 44 -7.42 -6.68 18.57
CA VAL A 44 -6.94 -7.86 19.31
C VAL A 44 -7.30 -7.69 20.79
N GLU A 45 -7.98 -8.69 21.37
CA GLU A 45 -8.37 -8.65 22.78
C GLU A 45 -7.12 -8.57 23.68
N GLY A 46 -7.10 -7.59 24.59
CA GLY A 46 -5.97 -7.35 25.48
C GLY A 46 -4.74 -6.69 24.83
N ALA A 47 -4.79 -6.30 23.55
CA ALA A 47 -3.68 -5.66 22.85
C ALA A 47 -4.14 -4.46 22.00
N GLU A 48 -4.30 -3.30 22.65
CA GLU A 48 -4.83 -2.09 22.00
C GLU A 48 -3.93 -1.54 20.86
N ASP A 49 -2.64 -1.85 20.88
CA ASP A 49 -1.66 -1.39 19.90
C ASP A 49 -1.47 -2.37 18.74
N GLU A 50 -2.34 -3.38 18.62
CA GLU A 50 -2.28 -4.37 17.56
C GLU A 50 -3.65 -4.60 16.90
N ARG A 51 -3.62 -5.00 15.63
CA ARG A 51 -4.78 -5.35 14.84
C ARG A 51 -4.57 -6.70 14.18
N GLU A 52 -5.63 -7.50 14.12
CA GLU A 52 -5.72 -8.62 13.20
C GLU A 52 -6.21 -8.11 11.86
N VAL A 53 -5.41 -8.31 10.81
CA VAL A 53 -5.70 -7.84 9.46
C VAL A 53 -5.77 -9.03 8.54
N THR A 54 -6.97 -9.31 8.02
CA THR A 54 -7.24 -10.41 7.09
C THR A 54 -7.32 -9.88 5.66
N PHE A 55 -6.41 -10.37 4.82
CA PHE A 55 -6.36 -10.10 3.39
C PHE A 55 -7.06 -11.22 2.64
N LEU A 56 -7.79 -10.85 1.59
CA LEU A 56 -8.54 -11.78 0.75
C LEU A 56 -8.11 -11.62 -0.70
N TRP A 57 -8.02 -12.74 -1.43
CA TRP A 57 -7.80 -12.75 -2.86
C TRP A 57 -8.76 -13.73 -3.54
N ARG A 58 -9.32 -13.32 -4.69
CA ARG A 58 -10.18 -14.16 -5.52
C ARG A 58 -9.38 -14.65 -6.72
N ALA A 59 -9.12 -15.95 -6.78
CA ALA A 59 -8.43 -16.56 -7.91
C ALA A 59 -9.41 -16.91 -9.03
N TRP A 60 -9.14 -16.46 -10.26
CA TRP A 60 -9.98 -16.77 -11.43
C TRP A 60 -9.54 -18.04 -12.18
N HIS A 61 -8.46 -18.66 -11.73
CA HIS A 61 -7.86 -19.86 -12.30
C HIS A 61 -7.05 -20.60 -11.24
N SER A 62 -6.62 -21.82 -11.55
CA SER A 62 -5.83 -22.63 -10.62
C SER A 62 -4.44 -22.04 -10.39
N LEU A 63 -4.08 -21.86 -9.12
CA LEU A 63 -2.80 -21.32 -8.67
C LEU A 63 -2.05 -22.32 -7.80
N GLN A 64 -0.72 -22.28 -7.83
CA GLN A 64 0.13 -22.98 -6.86
C GLN A 64 0.13 -22.28 -5.50
N GLY A 65 -0.12 -20.98 -5.49
CA GLY A 65 -0.21 -20.17 -4.28
C GLY A 65 -0.60 -18.73 -4.57
N VAL A 66 -0.90 -18.00 -3.51
CA VAL A 66 -0.97 -16.53 -3.53
C VAL A 66 -0.06 -16.01 -2.43
N TYR A 67 0.73 -15.00 -2.75
CA TYR A 67 1.64 -14.36 -1.82
C TYR A 67 1.25 -12.90 -1.60
N LEU A 68 1.01 -12.53 -0.35
CA LEU A 68 0.87 -11.14 0.08
C LEU A 68 2.27 -10.54 0.24
N ARG A 69 2.63 -9.61 -0.65
CA ARG A 69 3.82 -8.76 -0.50
C ARG A 69 3.44 -7.52 0.29
N LEU A 70 3.70 -7.53 1.59
CA LEU A 70 3.44 -6.44 2.52
C LEU A 70 4.77 -5.84 2.99
N ASN A 71 4.97 -4.56 2.70
CA ASN A 71 6.25 -3.86 2.90
C ASN A 71 6.72 -3.97 4.36
N ARG A 72 7.97 -4.40 4.56
CA ARG A 72 8.62 -4.64 5.86
C ARG A 72 7.99 -5.71 6.76
N VAL A 73 6.96 -6.43 6.28
CA VAL A 73 6.29 -7.49 7.08
C VAL A 73 6.55 -8.86 6.48
N THR A 74 6.34 -9.01 5.17
CA THR A 74 6.49 -10.29 4.46
C THR A 74 7.64 -10.27 3.46
N ASP A 75 8.33 -9.13 3.31
CA ASP A 75 9.45 -8.99 2.38
C ASP A 75 10.72 -9.74 2.79
N LYS A 76 11.66 -9.87 1.84
CA LYS A 76 13.00 -10.45 2.01
C LYS A 76 12.98 -11.86 2.62
N GLU A 77 13.51 -12.05 3.83
CA GLU A 77 13.56 -13.32 4.54
C GLU A 77 12.21 -13.76 5.12
N HIS A 78 11.19 -12.90 5.09
CA HIS A 78 9.88 -13.16 5.69
C HIS A 78 8.82 -13.68 4.70
N VAL A 79 9.23 -14.15 3.51
CA VAL A 79 8.32 -14.63 2.45
C VAL A 79 7.29 -15.64 2.96
N ALA A 80 7.71 -16.57 3.82
CA ALA A 80 6.81 -17.59 4.37
C ALA A 80 5.61 -16.98 5.13
N LYS A 81 5.78 -15.82 5.78
CA LYS A 81 4.68 -15.11 6.48
C LYS A 81 3.63 -14.54 5.52
N GLY A 82 4.00 -14.29 4.27
CA GLY A 82 3.09 -13.75 3.26
C GLY A 82 2.35 -14.80 2.44
N MET A 83 2.63 -16.08 2.63
CA MET A 83 1.95 -17.15 1.88
C MET A 83 0.50 -17.28 2.37
N MET A 84 -0.45 -17.05 1.45
CA MET A 84 -1.87 -17.17 1.73
C MET A 84 -2.31 -18.64 1.69
N THR A 85 -3.38 -18.95 2.41
CA THR A 85 -3.99 -20.29 2.45
C THR A 85 -5.29 -20.28 1.65
N PRO A 86 -5.54 -21.28 0.79
CA PRO A 86 -6.81 -21.39 0.09
C PRO A 86 -7.91 -21.84 1.05
N LEU A 87 -9.10 -21.26 0.94
CA LEU A 87 -10.28 -21.75 1.64
C LEU A 87 -10.86 -22.96 0.88
N PRO A 88 -11.12 -24.10 1.55
CA PRO A 88 -11.62 -25.31 0.90
C PRO A 88 -12.87 -25.06 0.06
N GLU A 89 -12.95 -25.70 -1.11
CA GLU A 89 -14.11 -25.66 -2.01
C GLU A 89 -14.51 -24.25 -2.52
N THR A 90 -13.58 -23.28 -2.46
CA THR A 90 -13.81 -21.91 -2.95
C THR A 90 -12.67 -21.41 -3.84
N ASP A 91 -12.89 -20.24 -4.44
CA ASP A 91 -11.88 -19.47 -5.19
C ASP A 91 -11.12 -18.46 -4.30
N ILE A 92 -11.24 -18.59 -2.98
CA ILE A 92 -10.81 -17.58 -2.01
C ILE A 92 -9.49 -18.00 -1.38
N TRP A 93 -8.51 -17.09 -1.39
CA TRP A 93 -7.28 -17.19 -0.61
C TRP A 93 -7.32 -16.18 0.52
N THR A 94 -6.83 -16.58 1.70
CA THR A 94 -6.84 -15.75 2.91
C THR A 94 -5.51 -15.78 3.63
N LEU A 95 -5.16 -14.66 4.25
CA LEU A 95 -4.05 -14.54 5.20
C LEU A 95 -4.42 -13.53 6.27
N THR A 96 -4.31 -13.92 7.53
CA THR A 96 -4.48 -13.02 8.68
C THR A 96 -3.13 -12.73 9.32
N LEU A 97 -2.79 -11.46 9.46
CA LEU A 97 -1.56 -11.00 10.12
C LEU A 97 -1.92 -10.15 11.33
N ARG A 98 -1.14 -10.30 12.41
CA ARG A 98 -1.16 -9.39 13.55
C ARG A 98 -0.16 -8.26 13.27
N LEU A 99 -0.65 -7.02 13.17
CA LEU A 99 0.14 -5.84 12.82
C LEU A 99 0.04 -4.79 13.93
N PRO A 100 1.08 -3.95 14.13
CA PRO A 100 0.95 -2.77 14.98
C PRO A 100 -0.16 -1.87 14.46
N ALA A 101 -1.03 -1.36 15.34
CA ALA A 101 -2.12 -0.46 14.98
C ALA A 101 -1.63 0.86 14.35
N SER A 102 -0.33 1.16 14.50
CA SER A 102 0.36 2.29 13.88
C SER A 102 0.91 2.01 12.47
N TYR A 103 0.72 0.79 11.94
CA TYR A 103 1.26 0.41 10.65
C TYR A 103 0.62 1.19 9.50
N CYS A 104 1.47 1.74 8.65
CA CYS A 104 1.12 2.28 7.34
C CYS A 104 2.15 1.77 6.32
N GLY A 105 1.69 1.10 5.27
CA GLY A 105 2.60 0.51 4.29
C GLY A 105 1.90 0.03 3.02
N SER A 106 2.68 -0.03 1.94
CA SER A 106 2.20 -0.53 0.66
C SER A 106 2.18 -2.05 0.61
N TYR A 107 1.28 -2.60 -0.20
CA TYR A 107 1.19 -4.04 -0.44
C TYR A 107 0.63 -4.39 -1.81
N SER A 108 0.92 -5.62 -2.24
CA SER A 108 0.35 -6.24 -3.43
C SER A 108 0.11 -7.74 -3.24
N LEU A 109 -0.79 -8.28 -4.05
CA LEU A 109 -1.11 -9.70 -4.11
C LEU A 109 -0.43 -10.30 -5.34
N VAL A 110 0.39 -11.32 -5.12
CA VAL A 110 1.18 -11.98 -6.15
C VAL A 110 0.59 -13.37 -6.37
N GLU A 111 0.02 -13.59 -7.55
CA GLU A 111 -0.41 -14.93 -7.95
C GLU A 111 0.82 -15.76 -8.31
N ILE A 112 0.85 -17.01 -7.83
CA ILE A 112 1.92 -17.96 -8.10
C ILE A 112 1.35 -19.03 -9.04
N PRO A 113 1.69 -19.00 -10.35
CA PRO A 113 1.19 -19.97 -11.31
C PRO A 113 1.60 -21.41 -10.97
N LEU A 114 0.83 -22.37 -11.47
CA LEU A 114 1.18 -23.79 -11.38
C LEU A 114 2.56 -24.07 -12.01
N GLY A 115 3.37 -24.87 -11.33
CA GLY A 115 4.73 -25.23 -11.78
C GLY A 115 5.79 -24.17 -11.48
N THR A 116 5.48 -23.13 -10.72
CA THR A 116 6.46 -22.12 -10.33
C THR A 116 7.55 -22.77 -9.46
N PRO A 117 8.85 -22.65 -9.83
CA PRO A 117 9.94 -23.25 -9.07
C PRO A 117 10.03 -22.68 -7.65
N ALA A 118 10.30 -23.54 -6.66
CA ALA A 118 10.41 -23.14 -5.25
C ALA A 118 11.40 -21.98 -5.02
N LYS A 119 12.52 -21.95 -5.76
CA LYS A 119 13.50 -20.85 -5.69
C LYS A 119 12.92 -19.48 -6.08
N MET A 120 11.97 -19.45 -7.02
CA MET A 120 11.32 -18.23 -7.47
C MET A 120 10.31 -17.75 -6.43
N ILE A 121 9.57 -18.69 -5.82
CA ILE A 121 8.65 -18.41 -4.71
C ILE A 121 9.42 -17.84 -3.52
N ALA A 122 10.54 -18.46 -3.15
CA ALA A 122 11.40 -17.99 -2.05
C ALA A 122 11.98 -16.57 -2.28
N GLN A 123 11.97 -16.08 -3.52
CA GLN A 123 12.42 -14.74 -3.89
C GLN A 123 11.26 -13.74 -4.09
N ALA A 124 10.01 -14.14 -3.85
CA ALA A 124 8.82 -13.31 -4.09
C ALA A 124 8.78 -12.02 -3.25
N GLY A 125 9.45 -12.00 -2.10
CA GLY A 125 9.62 -10.83 -1.23
C GLY A 125 10.83 -9.95 -1.58
N GLY A 126 11.59 -10.31 -2.62
CA GLY A 126 12.77 -9.56 -3.05
C GLY A 126 12.42 -8.31 -3.88
N ARG A 127 13.36 -7.35 -3.91
CA ARG A 127 13.25 -6.12 -4.71
C ARG A 127 13.08 -6.36 -6.22
N PHE A 128 13.59 -7.49 -6.71
CA PHE A 128 13.55 -7.90 -8.13
C PHE A 128 12.73 -9.17 -8.32
N ALA A 129 11.68 -9.35 -7.51
CA ALA A 129 10.81 -10.50 -7.61
C ALA A 129 10.23 -10.63 -9.03
N ALA A 130 10.33 -11.85 -9.59
CA ALA A 130 9.98 -12.11 -10.98
C ALA A 130 8.47 -12.10 -11.26
N LEU A 131 7.65 -12.37 -10.23
CA LEU A 131 6.20 -12.41 -10.35
C LEU A 131 5.59 -11.02 -10.09
N PRO A 132 4.66 -10.57 -10.95
CA PRO A 132 4.02 -9.28 -10.81
C PRO A 132 3.10 -9.26 -9.57
N GLY A 133 3.08 -8.12 -8.88
CA GLY A 133 2.13 -7.85 -7.83
C GLY A 133 0.92 -7.10 -8.39
N HIS A 134 -0.27 -7.45 -7.92
CA HIS A 134 -1.52 -6.78 -8.23
C HIS A 134 -1.95 -5.95 -7.02
N ALA A 135 -2.41 -4.72 -7.28
CA ALA A 135 -3.13 -3.96 -6.27
C ALA A 135 -4.38 -4.73 -5.85
N ASP A 136 -4.69 -4.65 -4.56
CA ASP A 136 -5.88 -5.25 -3.97
C ASP A 136 -7.15 -4.61 -4.57
N PRO A 137 -8.01 -5.39 -5.25
CA PRO A 137 -9.25 -4.87 -5.84
C PRO A 137 -10.30 -4.47 -4.80
N LEU A 138 -10.23 -4.98 -3.57
CA LEU A 138 -11.12 -4.61 -2.46
C LEU A 138 -10.74 -3.26 -1.87
N ASN A 139 -9.45 -2.92 -1.86
CA ASN A 139 -8.97 -1.67 -1.29
C ASN A 139 -9.23 -0.49 -2.22
N LYS A 140 -10.15 0.40 -1.81
CA LYS A 140 -10.53 1.59 -2.58
C LYS A 140 -9.71 2.84 -2.22
N THR A 141 -8.78 2.72 -1.28
CA THR A 141 -7.82 3.79 -0.97
C THR A 141 -7.00 4.11 -2.23
N PRO A 142 -6.65 5.39 -2.47
CA PRO A 142 -5.75 5.76 -3.55
C PRO A 142 -4.49 4.88 -3.56
N ARG A 143 -4.19 4.33 -4.72
CA ARG A 143 -3.02 3.48 -4.92
C ARG A 143 -1.77 4.33 -4.96
N ILE A 144 -0.65 3.73 -4.56
CA ILE A 144 0.66 4.34 -4.70
C ILE A 144 1.35 3.81 -5.95
N SER A 145 1.86 4.72 -6.77
CA SER A 145 2.70 4.35 -7.91
C SER A 145 4.07 3.92 -7.40
N VAL A 146 4.44 2.68 -7.67
CA VAL A 146 5.80 2.17 -7.45
C VAL A 146 6.56 2.13 -8.77
N ARG A 147 7.88 1.95 -8.71
CA ARG A 147 8.78 1.97 -9.87
C ARG A 147 8.17 1.29 -11.10
N GLY A 148 8.11 2.02 -12.21
CA GLY A 148 7.49 1.57 -13.46
C GLY A 148 6.03 1.97 -13.55
N SER A 149 5.20 1.12 -14.15
CA SER A 149 3.74 1.31 -14.28
C SER A 149 2.92 0.57 -13.23
N SER A 150 3.59 -0.07 -12.26
CA SER A 150 2.95 -0.87 -11.23
C SER A 150 2.32 0.02 -10.15
N GLN A 151 1.13 -0.34 -9.71
CA GLN A 151 0.45 0.29 -8.60
C GLN A 151 0.31 -0.69 -7.44
N GLU A 152 0.55 -0.22 -6.23
CA GLU A 152 0.33 -0.97 -5.00
C GLU A 152 -0.83 -0.36 -4.20
N SER A 153 -1.50 -1.21 -3.44
CA SER A 153 -2.48 -0.76 -2.46
C SER A 153 -1.79 -0.27 -1.20
N VAL A 154 -2.41 0.64 -0.45
CA VAL A 154 -1.88 1.15 0.81
C VAL A 154 -2.77 0.67 1.95
N LEU A 155 -2.18 0.03 2.96
CA LEU A 155 -2.82 -0.25 4.23
C LEU A 155 -2.42 0.84 5.22
N THR A 156 -3.40 1.52 5.82
CA THR A 156 -3.20 2.49 6.90
C THR A 156 -4.11 2.11 8.05
N LEU A 157 -3.53 1.68 9.17
CA LEU A 157 -4.28 1.31 10.37
C LEU A 157 -4.64 2.55 11.22
N ASP A 158 -5.57 2.37 12.15
CA ASP A 158 -6.29 3.46 12.84
C ASP A 158 -5.42 4.31 13.78
N LYS A 159 -4.27 3.80 14.24
CA LYS A 159 -3.28 4.55 15.02
C LYS A 159 -2.06 4.97 14.18
N ALA A 160 -2.10 4.83 12.85
CA ALA A 160 -1.01 5.26 12.00
C ALA A 160 -0.80 6.78 12.07
N PRO A 161 0.44 7.28 12.14
CA PRO A 161 0.69 8.73 12.17
C PRO A 161 0.09 9.43 10.96
N ALA A 162 -0.64 10.53 11.22
CA ALA A 162 -1.24 11.30 10.15
C ALA A 162 -0.17 11.98 9.29
N GLN A 163 -0.36 11.92 7.97
CA GLN A 163 0.50 12.54 6.97
C GLN A 163 -0.30 13.55 6.12
N PRO A 164 -0.85 14.62 6.73
CA PRO A 164 -1.80 15.51 6.08
C PRO A 164 -1.25 16.26 4.87
N GLU A 165 0.07 16.42 4.76
CA GLU A 165 0.76 16.98 3.58
C GLU A 165 0.45 16.20 2.30
N TRP A 166 0.17 14.90 2.44
CA TRP A 166 -0.05 13.99 1.31
C TRP A 166 -1.53 13.74 1.07
N SER A 167 -2.43 14.56 1.63
CA SER A 167 -3.89 14.43 1.45
C SER A 167 -4.36 14.76 0.02
N GLY A 168 -3.44 15.09 -0.88
CA GLY A 168 -3.72 15.56 -2.23
C GLY A 168 -3.77 17.08 -2.33
N GLY A 169 -3.83 17.57 -3.57
CA GLY A 169 -3.78 18.99 -3.89
C GLY A 169 -2.99 19.22 -5.18
N SER A 170 -3.12 20.42 -5.73
CA SER A 170 -2.27 20.88 -6.83
C SER A 170 -1.20 21.78 -6.25
N PRO A 171 0.08 21.60 -6.63
CA PRO A 171 1.11 22.53 -6.22
C PRO A 171 0.81 23.93 -6.75
N THR A 172 1.04 24.95 -5.94
CA THR A 172 0.86 26.36 -6.32
C THR A 172 2.15 26.97 -6.88
N GLY A 173 3.30 26.40 -6.53
CA GLY A 173 4.61 26.84 -7.01
C GLY A 173 4.96 26.41 -8.43
N GLN A 174 6.20 26.68 -8.82
CA GLN A 174 6.73 26.38 -10.16
C GLN A 174 7.67 25.18 -10.12
N LEU A 175 7.42 24.20 -11.01
CA LEU A 175 8.30 23.07 -11.24
C LEU A 175 9.08 23.26 -12.55
N LEU A 176 10.40 23.44 -12.44
CA LEU A 176 11.31 23.52 -13.56
C LEU A 176 12.02 22.18 -13.76
N THR A 177 11.97 21.65 -14.98
CA THR A 177 12.66 20.41 -15.34
C THR A 177 13.76 20.70 -16.36
N SER A 178 14.97 20.22 -16.10
CA SER A 178 16.10 20.35 -17.02
C SER A 178 16.93 19.07 -17.07
N SER A 179 17.72 18.91 -18.13
CA SER A 179 18.77 17.89 -18.16
C SER A 179 20.13 18.51 -17.85
N ARG A 180 20.93 17.82 -17.03
CA ARG A 180 22.27 18.24 -16.60
C ARG A 180 23.24 17.08 -16.70
N ILE A 181 24.50 17.38 -17.04
CA ILE A 181 25.59 16.38 -16.99
C ILE A 181 26.08 16.29 -15.54
N ILE A 182 25.86 15.15 -14.90
CA ILE A 182 26.27 14.87 -13.53
C ILE A 182 27.03 13.54 -13.53
N ALA A 183 28.30 13.58 -13.11
CA ALA A 183 29.22 12.44 -13.17
C ALA A 183 29.30 11.82 -14.59
N GLY A 184 29.41 12.66 -15.62
CA GLY A 184 29.55 12.24 -17.01
C GLY A 184 28.28 11.67 -17.66
N GLN A 185 27.14 11.68 -16.95
CA GLN A 185 25.87 11.17 -17.46
C GLN A 185 24.81 12.27 -17.53
N SER A 186 23.98 12.24 -18.57
CA SER A 186 22.80 13.11 -18.69
C SER A 186 21.75 12.66 -17.67
N ARG A 187 21.39 13.54 -16.74
CA ARG A 187 20.41 13.28 -15.69
C ARG A 187 19.34 14.35 -15.67
N ARG A 188 18.09 13.94 -15.49
CA ARG A 188 16.97 14.86 -15.24
C ARG A 188 17.12 15.47 -13.85
N VAL A 189 17.02 16.79 -13.78
CA VAL A 189 17.02 17.58 -12.55
C VAL A 189 15.72 18.37 -12.52
N GLN A 190 14.99 18.24 -11.41
CA GLN A 190 13.75 18.95 -11.13
C GLN A 190 14.02 19.94 -10.00
N LEU A 191 13.61 21.20 -10.21
CA LEU A 191 13.67 22.27 -9.21
C LEU A 191 12.25 22.75 -8.96
N TYR A 192 11.79 22.63 -7.72
CA TYR A 192 10.52 23.20 -7.28
C TYR A 192 10.77 24.49 -6.51
N MET A 193 10.06 25.54 -6.88
CA MET A 193 10.05 26.82 -6.18
C MET A 193 8.63 27.04 -5.65
N PRO A 194 8.40 27.04 -4.32
CA PRO A 194 7.07 27.29 -3.76
C PRO A 194 6.61 28.73 -4.05
N ASP A 195 5.30 28.92 -4.15
CA ASP A 195 4.69 30.25 -4.34
C ASP A 195 4.58 30.98 -3.00
N VAL A 196 5.64 31.68 -2.62
CA VAL A 196 5.76 32.39 -1.35
C VAL A 196 6.36 33.79 -1.55
N ASP A 197 5.98 34.72 -0.68
CA ASP A 197 6.63 36.03 -0.64
C ASP A 197 8.10 35.90 -0.22
N VAL A 198 9.01 36.16 -1.15
CA VAL A 198 10.46 36.07 -0.92
C VAL A 198 10.93 37.31 -0.16
N LEU A 199 10.66 37.34 1.14
CA LEU A 199 11.16 38.36 2.08
C LEU A 199 12.48 37.94 2.74
N GLN A 200 12.81 36.65 2.69
CA GLN A 200 14.05 36.05 3.20
C GLN A 200 14.60 35.02 2.19
N PRO A 201 15.90 34.68 2.24
CA PRO A 201 16.46 33.61 1.42
C PRO A 201 15.75 32.27 1.67
N LEU A 202 15.37 31.58 0.60
CA LEU A 202 14.73 30.26 0.68
C LEU A 202 15.73 29.19 1.14
N GLY A 203 15.23 28.21 1.89
CA GLY A 203 15.98 26.98 2.17
C GLY A 203 16.21 26.15 0.90
N LEU A 204 17.32 25.41 0.85
CA LEU A 204 17.58 24.44 -0.22
C LEU A 204 17.58 23.01 0.33
N VAL A 205 16.69 22.18 -0.21
CA VAL A 205 16.66 20.73 0.05
C VAL A 205 16.98 19.98 -1.23
N VAL A 206 17.92 19.04 -1.16
CA VAL A 206 18.27 18.16 -2.28
C VAL A 206 17.66 16.79 -2.05
N LEU A 207 16.72 16.40 -2.91
CA LEU A 207 16.05 15.10 -2.86
C LEU A 207 16.62 14.14 -3.93
N PRO A 208 17.27 13.02 -3.54
CA PRO A 208 17.58 11.94 -4.50
C PRO A 208 16.31 11.20 -4.92
N ASP A 209 16.39 10.39 -5.97
CA ASP A 209 15.25 9.65 -6.54
C ASP A 209 14.09 10.58 -6.96
N GLY A 210 14.42 11.67 -7.66
CA GLY A 210 13.47 12.71 -8.06
C GLY A 210 12.28 12.18 -8.86
N GLU A 211 12.48 11.14 -9.67
CA GLU A 211 11.39 10.44 -10.36
C GLU A 211 10.34 9.88 -9.40
N THR A 212 10.74 9.46 -8.20
CA THR A 212 9.79 8.97 -7.19
C THR A 212 9.04 10.14 -6.56
N TRP A 213 9.76 11.14 -6.07
CA TRP A 213 9.16 12.25 -5.32
C TRP A 213 8.27 13.15 -6.19
N PHE A 214 8.77 13.56 -7.35
CA PHE A 214 8.11 14.51 -8.22
C PHE A 214 7.04 13.87 -9.11
N ASP A 215 7.29 12.67 -9.64
CA ASP A 215 6.39 12.08 -10.63
C ASP A 215 5.36 11.12 -10.01
N HIS A 216 5.63 10.56 -8.83
CA HIS A 216 4.80 9.49 -8.25
C HIS A 216 4.18 9.83 -6.90
N LEU A 217 4.84 10.63 -6.07
CA LEU A 217 4.37 10.91 -4.71
C LEU A 217 3.73 12.30 -4.56
N GLY A 218 3.95 13.23 -5.50
CA GLY A 218 3.34 14.56 -5.44
C GLY A 218 4.01 15.49 -4.43
N VAL A 219 5.34 15.40 -4.30
CA VAL A 219 6.11 16.13 -3.27
C VAL A 219 5.90 17.65 -3.31
N CYS A 220 5.64 18.24 -4.48
CA CYS A 220 5.44 19.69 -4.61
C CYS A 220 4.24 20.17 -3.77
N ALA A 221 3.09 19.50 -3.90
CA ALA A 221 1.90 19.86 -3.14
C ALA A 221 2.11 19.60 -1.63
N ALA A 222 2.84 18.53 -1.28
CA ALA A 222 3.18 18.24 0.11
C ALA A 222 4.07 19.33 0.74
N ILE A 223 5.01 19.89 -0.02
CA ILE A 223 5.84 21.02 0.41
C ILE A 223 4.97 22.25 0.66
N ASP A 224 4.07 22.61 -0.26
CA ASP A 224 3.18 23.77 -0.09
C ASP A 224 2.30 23.63 1.17
N VAL A 225 1.72 22.46 1.38
CA VAL A 225 0.91 22.18 2.58
C VAL A 225 1.76 22.29 3.85
N ALA A 226 3.00 21.79 3.83
CA ALA A 226 3.90 21.87 4.98
C ALA A 226 4.30 23.32 5.30
N ILE A 227 4.56 24.15 4.28
CA ILE A 227 4.85 25.59 4.43
C ILE A 227 3.63 26.31 4.98
N ASN A 228 2.46 26.12 4.39
CA ASN A 228 1.21 26.79 4.78
C ASN A 228 0.80 26.45 6.22
N ASN A 229 1.15 25.25 6.70
CA ASN A 229 0.91 24.82 8.07
C ASN A 229 2.04 25.21 9.04
N GLY A 230 3.08 25.91 8.58
CA GLY A 230 4.22 26.33 9.40
C GLY A 230 5.08 25.17 9.93
N ARG A 231 5.02 23.98 9.30
CA ARG A 231 5.83 22.81 9.70
C ARG A 231 7.27 22.92 9.21
N ILE A 232 7.46 23.57 8.06
CA ILE A 232 8.76 23.90 7.51
C ILE A 232 8.79 25.37 7.12
N VAL A 233 9.97 25.98 7.11
CA VAL A 233 10.18 27.29 6.51
C VAL A 233 10.28 27.15 4.97
N PRO A 234 9.96 28.21 4.21
CA PRO A 234 10.16 28.21 2.76
C PRO A 234 11.61 28.03 2.30
#